data_AF-A0A0M8PFU0-F1
#
_entry.id   AF-A0A0M8PFU0-F1
#
_cell.length_a   1.000
_cell.length_b   1.000
_cell.length_c   1.000
_cell.angle_alpha   90.00
_cell.angle_beta   90.00
_cell.angle_gamma   90.00
#
_symmetry.space_group_name_H-M   'P 1'
#
loop_
_entity.id
_entity.type
_entity.pdbx_description
1 polymer ?
#
loop_
_entity_poly.entity_id
_entity_poly.type
_entity_poly.pdbx_seq_one_letter_code
_entity_poly.pdbx_strand_id
1 'polypeptide(L)'
;MTVQGRADRVRAVADAVLYEGYLLYPYRASSRKNHSRWQFGVLGPPGAAAAGIGEEPALATQCVLRPLRADATIDVVVRFLQLQTRTVQRRDGHDYVTVPELTVAGRSWIGWDEAVECEIPLGPMPVGELTAPHTVPVAVPGGTDVELLTAADGAVTGRVVRTRRPVHAVVRVEATASTGVDAPMRLDLAVENTGDPPVDTADALRRSLIGAHLILAARGGRFVSLLEPPADVAGLVDECAHTRCFPVLVGDADPAVPGEAATLLVSPIILYDHPQVAEQSGGDLFDATEIDEILTLRVLTLTDEE
;
A
#
# COMPACT_ATOMS: atom_id res chain seq x y z
N MET A 1 11.05 -9.42 -24.02
CA MET A 1 10.67 -9.63 -22.62
C MET A 1 9.22 -10.07 -22.55
N THR A 2 8.86 -11.04 -21.70
CA THR A 2 7.49 -11.55 -21.56
C THR A 2 6.60 -10.54 -20.83
N VAL A 3 5.28 -10.62 -21.05
CA VAL A 3 4.28 -9.82 -20.33
C VAL A 3 4.41 -10.02 -18.82
N GLN A 4 4.72 -11.24 -18.39
CA GLN A 4 4.98 -11.57 -16.99
C GLN A 4 6.14 -10.76 -16.40
N GLY A 5 7.32 -10.76 -17.05
CA GLY A 5 8.48 -10.01 -16.54
C GLY A 5 8.31 -8.49 -16.52
N ARG A 6 7.31 -7.93 -17.24
CA ARG A 6 6.93 -6.51 -17.14
C ARG A 6 6.05 -6.25 -15.91
N ALA A 7 5.07 -7.12 -15.67
CA ALA A 7 4.22 -7.05 -14.49
C ALA A 7 5.05 -7.20 -13.20
N ASP A 8 6.04 -8.08 -13.20
CA ASP A 8 6.90 -8.33 -12.05
C ASP A 8 7.75 -7.11 -11.66
N ARG A 9 8.22 -6.29 -12.62
CA ARG A 9 8.96 -5.04 -12.31
C ARG A 9 8.07 -3.93 -11.77
N VAL A 10 6.88 -3.78 -12.35
CA VAL A 10 5.89 -2.80 -11.84
C VAL A 10 5.55 -3.14 -10.39
N ARG A 11 5.34 -4.43 -10.10
CA ARG A 11 5.13 -4.93 -8.74
C ARG A 11 6.31 -4.62 -7.84
N ALA A 12 7.54 -4.91 -8.27
CA ALA A 12 8.73 -4.61 -7.45
C ALA A 12 8.84 -3.12 -7.06
N VAL A 13 8.55 -2.19 -7.96
CA VAL A 13 8.50 -0.74 -7.62
C VAL A 13 7.35 -0.45 -6.65
N ALA A 14 6.17 -1.01 -6.91
CA ALA A 14 5.01 -0.82 -6.04
C ALA A 14 5.22 -1.42 -4.64
N ASP A 15 5.93 -2.55 -4.53
CA ASP A 15 6.34 -3.18 -3.27
C ASP A 15 7.35 -2.30 -2.55
N ALA A 16 8.37 -1.80 -3.27
CA ALA A 16 9.31 -0.84 -2.71
C ALA A 16 8.57 0.35 -2.10
N VAL A 17 7.61 0.94 -2.81
CA VAL A 17 6.78 2.05 -2.31
C VAL A 17 5.87 1.65 -1.15
N LEU A 18 5.28 0.45 -1.18
CA LEU A 18 4.42 -0.08 -0.11
C LEU A 18 5.19 -0.22 1.22
N TYR A 19 6.46 -0.63 1.11
CA TYR A 19 7.35 -0.88 2.23
C TYR A 19 8.27 0.30 2.57
N GLU A 20 8.41 1.28 1.67
CA GLU A 20 9.17 2.51 1.88
C GLU A 20 8.41 3.41 2.86
N GLY A 21 9.00 3.63 4.04
CA GLY A 21 8.34 4.23 5.21
C GLY A 21 7.77 3.20 6.18
N TYR A 22 7.57 1.96 5.73
CA TYR A 22 7.13 0.81 6.53
C TYR A 22 8.27 -0.19 6.78
N LEU A 23 9.52 0.29 6.95
CA LEU A 23 10.62 -0.52 7.48
C LEU A 23 10.27 -1.01 8.90
N LEU A 24 9.50 -2.11 8.96
CA LEU A 24 9.23 -2.98 10.10
C LEU A 24 10.49 -3.76 10.49
N TYR A 25 11.66 -3.12 10.50
CA TYR A 25 12.82 -3.74 11.11
C TYR A 25 12.68 -3.60 12.63
N PRO A 26 12.91 -4.67 13.42
CA PRO A 26 12.80 -4.63 14.87
C PRO A 26 13.97 -3.83 15.44
N TYR A 27 13.89 -2.51 15.36
CA TYR A 27 14.54 -1.66 16.34
C TYR A 27 13.73 -1.80 17.62
N ARG A 28 14.44 -1.93 18.76
CA ARG A 28 13.87 -2.18 20.09
C ARG A 28 12.54 -1.43 20.26
N ALA A 29 11.53 -2.05 20.87
CA ALA A 29 10.20 -1.45 21.09
C ALA A 29 10.25 -0.07 21.80
N SER A 30 11.37 0.27 22.43
CA SER A 30 11.69 1.54 23.09
C SER A 30 12.44 2.58 22.24
N SER A 31 12.82 2.27 21.00
CA SER A 31 13.61 3.18 20.16
C SER A 31 12.76 4.37 19.72
N ARG A 32 13.11 5.58 20.15
CA ARG A 32 12.43 6.85 19.77
C ARG A 32 12.33 7.07 18.26
N LYS A 33 13.23 6.48 17.46
CA LYS A 33 13.15 6.48 15.99
C LYS A 33 11.92 5.74 15.45
N ASN A 34 11.33 4.82 16.21
CA ASN A 34 10.08 4.12 15.87
C ASN A 34 8.82 4.91 16.23
N HIS A 35 8.95 6.06 16.91
CA HIS A 35 7.79 6.88 17.28
C HIS A 35 7.28 7.72 16.10
N SER A 36 8.11 7.94 15.08
CA SER A 36 7.76 8.62 13.84
C SER A 36 7.90 7.64 12.68
N ARG A 37 6.87 6.83 12.45
CA ARG A 37 6.71 6.06 11.21
C ARG A 37 6.53 7.10 10.10
N TRP A 38 7.38 7.15 9.08
CA TRP A 38 7.15 8.08 7.96
C TRP A 38 5.81 7.72 7.28
N GLN A 39 4.83 8.63 7.33
CA GLN A 39 3.42 8.36 7.05
C GLN A 39 3.05 8.60 5.57
N PHE A 40 3.95 8.31 4.63
CA PHE A 40 3.63 8.48 3.21
C PHE A 40 2.50 7.51 2.81
N GLY A 41 1.50 8.04 2.12
CA GLY A 41 0.37 7.25 1.62
C GLY A 41 -0.59 6.74 2.71
N VAL A 42 -0.47 7.20 3.96
CA VAL A 42 -1.47 6.85 4.97
C VAL A 42 -2.75 7.63 4.71
N LEU A 43 -3.86 6.92 4.54
CA LEU A 43 -5.21 7.49 4.45
C LEU A 43 -5.98 7.16 5.74
N GLY A 44 -6.07 8.15 6.64
CA GLY A 44 -6.72 8.00 7.93
C GLY A 44 -8.24 7.91 7.83
N PRO A 45 -8.95 7.37 8.83
CA PRO A 45 -10.40 7.45 8.84
C PRO A 45 -10.90 8.91 8.92
N PRO A 46 -12.12 9.21 8.43
CA PRO A 46 -12.73 10.53 8.52
C PRO A 46 -12.61 11.16 9.92
N GLY A 47 -12.18 12.42 9.97
CA GLY A 47 -12.02 13.18 11.21
C GLY A 47 -10.67 13.00 11.93
N ALA A 48 -9.84 12.02 11.54
CA ALA A 48 -8.55 11.77 12.19
C ALA A 48 -7.58 12.96 12.07
N ALA A 49 -7.41 13.52 10.87
CA ALA A 49 -6.57 14.70 10.62
C ALA A 49 -7.04 15.92 11.41
N ALA A 50 -8.34 16.24 11.34
CA ALA A 50 -8.92 17.39 12.04
C ALA A 50 -8.75 17.31 13.57
N ALA A 51 -8.76 16.09 14.12
CA ALA A 51 -8.53 15.83 15.53
C ALA A 51 -7.04 15.76 15.92
N GLY A 52 -6.10 15.83 14.95
CA GLY A 52 -4.66 15.76 15.20
C GLY A 52 -4.17 14.36 15.63
N ILE A 53 -4.95 13.32 15.34
CA ILE A 53 -4.68 11.93 15.76
C ILE A 53 -4.38 11.00 14.59
N GLY A 54 -4.41 11.50 13.36
CA GLY A 54 -4.09 10.74 12.17
C GLY A 54 -4.00 11.62 10.93
N GLU A 55 -4.16 10.98 9.77
CA GLU A 55 -3.93 11.57 8.46
C GLU A 55 -5.22 11.90 7.72
N GLU A 56 -5.12 12.68 6.64
CA GLU A 56 -6.26 12.97 5.77
C GLU A 56 -6.84 11.68 5.18
N PRO A 57 -8.15 11.63 4.91
CA PRO A 57 -8.79 10.40 4.48
C PRO A 57 -8.60 10.10 3.01
N ALA A 58 -8.06 11.02 2.22
CA ALA A 58 -8.06 10.88 0.77
C ALA A 58 -6.72 11.21 0.12
N LEU A 59 -6.47 10.54 -1.00
CA LEU A 59 -5.57 10.98 -2.06
C LEU A 59 -6.36 11.17 -3.35
N ALA A 60 -5.89 12.07 -4.20
CA ALA A 60 -6.50 12.33 -5.50
C ALA A 60 -5.43 12.70 -6.53
N THR A 61 -5.62 12.27 -7.77
CA THR A 61 -4.72 12.57 -8.88
C THR A 61 -5.48 12.71 -10.18
N GLN A 62 -4.94 13.53 -11.07
CA GLN A 62 -5.31 13.59 -12.46
C GLN A 62 -4.15 13.08 -13.31
N CYS A 63 -4.45 12.24 -14.28
CA CYS A 63 -3.48 11.78 -15.28
C CYS A 63 -4.07 11.84 -16.68
N VAL A 64 -3.22 11.75 -17.69
CA VAL A 64 -3.66 11.78 -19.09
C VAL A 64 -3.54 10.40 -19.70
N LEU A 65 -4.61 9.94 -20.33
CA LEU A 65 -4.67 8.71 -21.11
C LEU A 65 -4.87 9.06 -22.58
N ARG A 66 -4.07 8.48 -23.46
CA ARG A 66 -4.28 8.47 -24.91
C ARG A 66 -4.89 7.13 -25.32
N PRO A 67 -6.19 7.07 -25.65
CA PRO A 67 -6.78 5.89 -26.26
C PRO A 67 -6.13 5.63 -27.62
N LEU A 68 -5.76 4.39 -27.89
CA LEU A 68 -5.28 3.93 -29.20
C LEU A 68 -6.33 3.12 -29.96
N ARG A 69 -7.41 2.74 -29.27
CA ARG A 69 -8.52 1.94 -29.77
C ARG A 69 -9.81 2.38 -29.09
N ALA A 70 -10.93 2.26 -29.80
CA ALA A 70 -12.25 2.57 -29.25
C ALA A 70 -12.69 1.62 -28.12
N ASP A 71 -12.14 0.40 -28.08
CA ASP A 71 -12.36 -0.62 -27.05
C ASP A 71 -11.34 -0.56 -25.90
N ALA A 72 -10.66 0.59 -25.72
CA ALA A 72 -9.67 0.75 -24.67
C ALA A 72 -10.27 0.54 -23.27
N THR A 73 -9.52 -0.12 -22.41
CA THR A 73 -9.89 -0.35 -21.00
C THR A 73 -8.75 0.05 -20.08
N ILE A 74 -9.08 0.42 -18.85
CA ILE A 74 -8.12 0.56 -17.75
C ILE A 74 -8.41 -0.47 -16.67
N ASP A 75 -7.37 -1.17 -16.23
CA ASP A 75 -7.35 -1.94 -15.01
C ASP A 75 -6.83 -1.01 -13.89
N VAL A 76 -7.57 -0.89 -12.78
CA VAL A 76 -7.15 -0.13 -11.60
C VAL A 76 -6.99 -1.09 -10.43
N VAL A 77 -5.87 -1.02 -9.73
CA VAL A 77 -5.60 -1.80 -8.52
C VAL A 77 -5.24 -0.84 -7.40
N VAL A 78 -5.95 -0.91 -6.28
CA VAL A 78 -5.55 -0.20 -5.06
C VAL A 78 -4.75 -1.16 -4.17
N ARG A 79 -3.60 -0.68 -3.69
CA ARG A 79 -2.73 -1.43 -2.78
C ARG A 79 -2.47 -0.62 -1.52
N PHE A 80 -2.45 -1.31 -0.38
CA PHE A 80 -2.15 -0.74 0.93
C PHE A 80 -1.87 -1.85 1.94
N LEU A 81 -1.36 -1.47 3.11
CA LEU A 81 -1.20 -2.34 4.27
C LEU A 81 -2.34 -2.12 5.26
N GLN A 82 -2.93 -3.22 5.73
CA GLN A 82 -3.84 -3.24 6.86
C GLN A 82 -3.06 -3.61 8.13
N LEU A 83 -3.12 -2.76 9.16
CA LEU A 83 -2.39 -3.02 10.40
C LEU A 83 -3.00 -4.21 11.16
N GLN A 84 -2.12 -5.10 11.60
CA GLN A 84 -2.44 -6.28 12.41
C GLN A 84 -1.69 -6.21 13.73
N THR A 85 -2.42 -5.97 14.83
CA THR A 85 -1.78 -5.98 16.15
C THR A 85 -1.59 -7.42 16.61
N ARG A 86 -0.33 -7.85 16.78
CA ARG A 86 0.05 -9.11 17.43
C ARG A 86 0.30 -8.88 18.91
N THR A 87 -0.45 -9.59 19.74
CA THR A 87 -0.23 -9.64 21.19
C THR A 87 0.12 -11.05 21.62
N VAL A 88 0.95 -11.15 22.66
CA VAL A 88 1.29 -12.43 23.28
C VAL A 88 0.61 -12.49 24.63
N GLN A 89 -0.05 -13.60 24.91
CA GLN A 89 -0.78 -13.79 26.15
C GLN A 89 -0.32 -15.07 26.85
N ARG A 90 0.05 -14.94 28.12
CA ARG A 90 0.35 -16.07 28.99
C ARG A 90 -0.95 -16.63 29.53
N ARG A 91 -1.05 -17.96 29.61
CA ARG A 91 -2.17 -18.61 30.28
C ARG A 91 -2.08 -18.38 31.79
N ASP A 92 -3.22 -18.05 32.39
CA ASP A 92 -3.39 -17.84 33.82
C ASP A 92 -4.64 -18.60 34.29
N GLY A 93 -4.46 -19.85 34.70
CA GLY A 93 -5.57 -20.77 34.94
C GLY A 93 -6.41 -21.03 33.68
N HIS A 94 -7.66 -20.57 33.68
CA HIS A 94 -8.57 -20.64 32.54
C HIS A 94 -8.56 -19.39 31.65
N ASP A 95 -7.90 -18.33 32.11
CA ASP A 95 -7.82 -17.03 31.43
C ASP A 95 -6.47 -16.84 30.73
N TYR A 96 -6.35 -15.70 30.04
CA TYR A 96 -5.13 -15.27 29.37
C TYR A 96 -4.82 -13.83 29.73
N VAL A 97 -3.57 -13.56 30.08
CA VAL A 97 -3.07 -12.22 30.42
C VAL A 97 -2.05 -11.80 29.38
N THR A 98 -2.24 -10.63 28.77
CA THR A 98 -1.28 -10.06 27.83
C THR A 98 0.05 -9.77 28.55
N VAL A 99 1.14 -10.23 27.95
CA VAL A 99 2.51 -10.05 28.45
C VAL A 99 3.39 -9.48 27.33
N PRO A 100 4.45 -8.71 27.66
CA PRO A 100 5.35 -8.17 26.64
C PRO A 100 6.11 -9.27 25.89
N GLU A 101 6.45 -10.34 26.60
CA GLU A 101 7.20 -11.49 26.08
C GLU A 101 6.75 -12.77 26.79
N LEU A 102 6.75 -13.89 26.08
CA LEU A 102 6.53 -15.22 26.64
C LEU A 102 7.50 -16.23 26.01
N THR A 103 8.22 -16.98 26.83
CA THR A 103 9.07 -18.08 26.36
C THR A 103 8.34 -19.41 26.46
N VAL A 104 8.21 -20.11 25.33
CA VAL A 104 7.55 -21.42 25.24
C VAL A 104 8.43 -22.37 24.44
N ALA A 105 8.72 -23.55 25.01
CA ALA A 105 9.55 -24.58 24.38
C ALA A 105 10.92 -24.05 23.87
N GLY A 106 11.53 -23.11 24.59
CA GLY A 106 12.82 -22.50 24.23
C GLY A 106 12.75 -21.38 23.20
N ARG A 107 11.57 -21.08 22.65
CA ARG A 107 11.34 -19.95 21.72
C ARG A 107 10.71 -18.76 22.45
N SER A 108 11.21 -17.56 22.19
CA SER A 108 10.64 -16.31 22.69
C SER A 108 9.55 -15.77 21.74
N TRP A 109 8.44 -15.31 22.32
CA TRP A 109 7.30 -14.73 21.62
C TRP A 109 7.05 -13.32 22.16
N ILE A 110 7.11 -12.31 21.29
CA ILE A 110 6.91 -10.89 21.65
C ILE A 110 5.70 -10.27 20.94
N GLY A 111 5.01 -9.33 21.58
CA GLY A 111 3.94 -8.55 20.94
C GLY A 111 4.51 -7.44 20.05
N TRP A 112 3.91 -7.20 18.87
CA TRP A 112 4.25 -6.09 17.97
C TRP A 112 3.14 -5.87 16.92
N ASP A 113 3.18 -4.75 16.18
CA ASP A 113 2.24 -4.55 15.06
C ASP A 113 2.84 -5.10 13.76
N GLU A 114 2.12 -6.04 13.16
CA GLU A 114 2.33 -6.60 11.83
C GLU A 114 1.51 -5.81 10.78
N ALA A 115 1.71 -6.10 9.49
CA ALA A 115 0.81 -5.67 8.41
C ALA A 115 0.37 -6.86 7.57
N VAL A 116 -0.81 -6.71 7.00
CA VAL A 116 -1.32 -7.58 5.94
C VAL A 116 -1.44 -6.77 4.66
N GLU A 117 -0.80 -7.24 3.59
CA GLU A 117 -0.97 -6.65 2.27
C GLU A 117 -2.39 -6.79 1.77
N CYS A 118 -2.94 -5.70 1.25
CA CYS A 118 -4.22 -5.65 0.58
C CYS A 118 -4.02 -5.20 -0.86
N GLU A 119 -4.45 -6.03 -1.81
CA GLU A 119 -4.43 -5.73 -3.24
C GLU A 119 -5.84 -5.96 -3.80
N ILE A 120 -6.51 -4.89 -4.21
CA ILE A 120 -7.91 -4.93 -4.64
C ILE A 120 -8.01 -4.47 -6.09
N PRO A 121 -8.24 -5.38 -7.05
CA PRO A 121 -8.52 -5.02 -8.44
C PRO A 121 -9.95 -4.48 -8.58
N LEU A 122 -10.10 -3.41 -9.36
CA LEU A 122 -11.37 -2.68 -9.53
C LEU A 122 -11.86 -2.67 -10.99
N GLY A 123 -11.08 -3.21 -11.92
CA GLY A 123 -11.37 -3.24 -13.36
C GLY A 123 -11.45 -4.66 -13.94
N PRO A 124 -11.51 -4.79 -15.28
CA PRO A 124 -11.29 -3.74 -16.28
C PRO A 124 -12.48 -2.78 -16.42
N MET A 125 -12.19 -1.49 -16.62
CA MET A 125 -13.17 -0.44 -16.87
C MET A 125 -13.05 0.04 -18.33
N PRO A 126 -14.11 -0.05 -19.16
CA PRO A 126 -14.11 0.55 -20.50
C PRO A 126 -13.97 2.07 -20.41
N VAL A 127 -13.00 2.64 -21.13
CA VAL A 127 -12.71 4.08 -21.04
C VAL A 127 -13.91 4.93 -21.49
N GLY A 128 -14.66 4.46 -22.49
CA GLY A 128 -15.87 5.14 -22.96
C GLY A 128 -17.02 5.19 -21.93
N GLU A 129 -17.00 4.36 -20.90
CA GLU A 129 -18.00 4.37 -19.81
C GLU A 129 -17.63 5.32 -18.67
N LEU A 130 -16.38 5.79 -18.63
CA LEU A 130 -15.87 6.66 -17.57
C LEU A 130 -16.24 8.14 -17.75
N THR A 131 -17.01 8.50 -18.78
CA THR A 131 -17.53 9.88 -18.95
C THR A 131 -18.55 10.28 -17.88
N ALA A 132 -18.98 9.32 -17.05
CA ALA A 132 -19.72 9.56 -15.83
C ALA A 132 -18.89 9.04 -14.64
N PRO A 133 -19.01 9.65 -13.45
CA PRO A 133 -18.26 9.19 -12.27
C PRO A 133 -18.55 7.73 -11.93
N HIS A 134 -17.52 6.90 -11.96
CA HIS A 134 -17.56 5.52 -11.51
C HIS A 134 -17.07 5.45 -10.06
N THR A 135 -17.88 4.91 -9.14
CA THR A 135 -17.51 4.79 -7.71
C THR A 135 -17.54 3.34 -7.30
N VAL A 136 -16.39 2.81 -6.90
CA VAL A 136 -16.21 1.40 -6.50
C VAL A 136 -15.93 1.33 -5.00
N PRO A 137 -16.76 0.63 -4.20
CA PRO A 137 -16.47 0.42 -2.79
C PRO A 137 -15.32 -0.59 -2.61
N VAL A 138 -14.47 -0.33 -1.63
CA VAL A 138 -13.40 -1.22 -1.18
C VAL A 138 -13.67 -1.56 0.28
N ALA A 139 -13.74 -2.85 0.59
CA ALA A 139 -13.97 -3.34 1.94
C ALA A 139 -13.02 -4.49 2.26
N VAL A 140 -12.18 -4.29 3.26
CA VAL A 140 -11.29 -5.33 3.79
C VAL A 140 -11.78 -5.70 5.19
N PRO A 141 -12.07 -6.99 5.45
CA PRO A 141 -12.60 -7.39 6.75
C PRO A 141 -11.55 -7.23 7.86
N GLY A 142 -12.04 -6.93 9.06
CA GLY A 142 -11.26 -7.14 10.28
C GLY A 142 -11.27 -8.62 10.68
N GLY A 143 -10.62 -8.94 11.79
CA GLY A 143 -10.60 -10.31 12.28
C GLY A 143 -9.72 -10.50 13.50
N THR A 144 -9.85 -11.68 14.09
CA THR A 144 -9.00 -12.14 15.19
C THR A 144 -8.54 -13.56 14.90
N ASP A 145 -7.23 -13.75 14.82
CA ASP A 145 -6.59 -15.04 14.65
C ASP A 145 -5.86 -15.42 15.94
N VAL A 146 -6.02 -16.66 16.39
CA VAL A 146 -5.44 -17.16 17.64
C VAL A 146 -4.59 -18.39 17.38
N GLU A 147 -3.33 -18.32 17.80
CA GLU A 147 -2.37 -19.41 17.73
C GLU A 147 -2.02 -19.85 19.16
N LEU A 148 -2.29 -21.10 19.51
CA LEU A 148 -1.99 -21.64 20.84
C LEU A 148 -0.51 -22.00 20.95
N LEU A 149 0.11 -21.56 22.04
CA LEU A 149 1.49 -21.87 22.37
C LEU A 149 1.53 -23.05 23.35
N THR A 150 2.20 -24.12 22.94
CA THR A 150 2.28 -25.38 23.70
C THR A 150 3.71 -25.68 24.12
N ALA A 151 3.90 -26.11 25.36
CA ALA A 151 5.17 -26.61 25.87
C ALA A 151 5.47 -28.01 25.32
N ALA A 152 6.71 -28.49 25.54
CA ALA A 152 7.17 -29.79 25.05
C ALA A 152 6.36 -30.99 25.60
N ASP A 153 5.68 -30.81 26.74
CA ASP A 153 4.78 -31.79 27.34
C ASP A 153 3.35 -31.74 26.77
N GLY A 154 3.09 -30.86 25.80
CA GLY A 154 1.78 -30.65 25.17
C GLY A 154 0.85 -29.70 25.94
N ALA A 155 1.27 -29.16 27.09
CA ALA A 155 0.46 -28.22 27.84
C ALA A 155 0.41 -26.84 27.14
N VAL A 156 -0.79 -26.28 26.97
CA VAL A 156 -0.95 -24.90 26.46
C VAL A 156 -0.52 -23.91 27.54
N THR A 157 0.55 -23.17 27.28
CA THR A 157 1.16 -22.18 28.20
C THR A 157 0.77 -20.75 27.87
N GLY A 158 0.27 -20.50 26.65
CA GLY A 158 -0.14 -19.18 26.20
C GLY A 158 -0.75 -19.20 24.81
N ARG A 159 -0.91 -18.01 24.23
CA ARG A 159 -1.37 -17.84 22.85
C ARG A 159 -0.84 -16.55 22.24
N VAL A 160 -0.69 -16.55 20.92
CA VAL A 160 -0.55 -15.34 20.12
C VAL A 160 -1.93 -14.96 19.60
N VAL A 161 -2.30 -13.69 19.75
CA VAL A 161 -3.56 -13.16 19.22
C VAL A 161 -3.23 -12.04 18.25
N ARG A 162 -3.67 -12.20 17.00
CA ARG A 162 -3.53 -11.20 15.93
C ARG A 162 -4.89 -10.59 15.66
N THR A 163 -5.01 -9.28 15.78
CA THR A 163 -6.28 -8.56 15.58
C THR A 163 -6.15 -7.48 14.51
N ARG A 164 -7.14 -7.41 13.62
CA ARG A 164 -7.26 -6.39 12.57
C ARG A 164 -8.59 -5.66 12.69
N ARG A 165 -8.60 -4.34 12.46
CA ARG A 165 -9.84 -3.56 12.29
C ARG A 165 -10.29 -3.63 10.82
N PRO A 166 -11.60 -3.63 10.53
CA PRO A 166 -12.07 -3.50 9.17
C PRO A 166 -11.64 -2.15 8.58
N VAL A 167 -11.35 -2.16 7.28
CA VAL A 167 -11.01 -0.96 6.51
C VAL A 167 -12.04 -0.81 5.38
N HIS A 168 -12.61 0.39 5.29
CA HIS A 168 -13.58 0.75 4.26
C HIS A 168 -13.07 1.96 3.49
N ALA A 169 -13.16 1.91 2.17
CA ALA A 169 -12.81 3.01 1.30
C ALA A 169 -13.72 3.04 0.07
N VAL A 170 -13.65 4.14 -0.67
CA VAL A 170 -14.22 4.25 -2.01
C VAL A 170 -13.14 4.70 -2.97
N VAL A 171 -13.17 4.16 -4.18
CA VAL A 171 -12.35 4.61 -5.29
C VAL A 171 -13.25 5.24 -6.33
N ARG A 172 -12.95 6.47 -6.73
CA ARG A 172 -13.67 7.20 -7.77
C ARG A 172 -12.79 7.33 -8.99
N VAL A 173 -13.36 7.07 -10.16
CA VAL A 173 -12.70 7.19 -11.46
C VAL A 173 -13.66 7.90 -12.40
N GLU A 174 -13.18 8.96 -13.05
CA GLU A 174 -13.92 9.71 -14.06
C GLU A 174 -12.98 10.11 -15.19
N ALA A 175 -13.49 10.19 -16.41
CA ALA A 175 -12.74 10.58 -17.59
C ALA A 175 -13.39 11.79 -18.26
N THR A 176 -12.63 12.87 -18.39
CA THR A 176 -13.02 14.04 -19.18
C THR A 176 -12.34 14.00 -20.53
N ALA A 177 -13.12 13.85 -21.60
CA ALA A 177 -12.62 13.82 -22.96
C ALA A 177 -12.26 15.23 -23.46
N SER A 178 -11.13 15.33 -24.17
CA SER A 178 -10.95 16.43 -25.12
C SER A 178 -11.75 16.19 -26.40
N THR A 179 -11.92 17.21 -27.24
CA THR A 179 -12.77 17.12 -28.44
C THR A 179 -12.19 16.13 -29.48
N GLY A 180 -12.88 15.01 -29.72
CA GLY A 180 -12.53 14.01 -30.75
C GLY A 180 -12.70 12.55 -30.28
N VAL A 181 -12.84 11.60 -31.21
CA VAL A 181 -13.15 10.18 -30.89
C VAL A 181 -11.92 9.39 -30.37
N ASP A 182 -10.71 9.92 -30.53
CA ASP A 182 -9.44 9.35 -30.02
C ASP A 182 -8.59 10.43 -29.32
N ALA A 183 -9.25 11.50 -28.85
CA ALA A 183 -8.55 12.60 -28.20
C ALA A 183 -7.99 12.13 -26.85
N PRO A 184 -6.80 12.61 -26.44
CA PRO A 184 -6.31 12.44 -25.09
C PRO A 184 -7.37 12.85 -24.06
N MET A 185 -7.49 12.05 -23.02
CA MET A 185 -8.50 12.20 -21.98
C MET A 185 -7.79 12.45 -20.66
N ARG A 186 -8.33 13.35 -19.84
CA ARG A 186 -7.93 13.45 -18.45
C ARG A 186 -8.72 12.43 -17.65
N LEU A 187 -8.03 11.63 -16.85
CA LEU A 187 -8.61 10.74 -15.86
C LEU A 187 -8.46 11.36 -14.49
N ASP A 188 -9.57 11.46 -13.77
CA ASP A 188 -9.65 11.90 -12.38
C ASP A 188 -9.80 10.65 -11.51
N LEU A 189 -8.84 10.42 -10.59
CA LEU A 189 -8.84 9.30 -9.67
C LEU A 189 -8.77 9.79 -8.23
N ALA A 190 -9.58 9.21 -7.34
CA ALA A 190 -9.50 9.45 -5.91
C ALA A 190 -9.71 8.16 -5.11
N VAL A 191 -8.98 8.03 -4.00
CA VAL A 191 -9.20 7.00 -2.99
C VAL A 191 -9.50 7.71 -1.69
N GLU A 192 -10.60 7.35 -1.04
CA GLU A 192 -11.05 7.95 0.21
C GLU A 192 -11.37 6.85 1.23
N ASN A 193 -10.77 6.92 2.41
CA ASN A 193 -11.14 6.10 3.56
C ASN A 193 -12.51 6.57 4.09
N THR A 194 -13.46 5.65 4.18
CA THR A 194 -14.83 5.91 4.61
C THR A 194 -15.19 5.14 5.88
N GLY A 195 -14.19 4.68 6.64
CA GLY A 195 -14.39 3.98 7.90
C GLY A 195 -14.99 4.86 8.99
N ASP A 196 -15.34 4.25 10.12
CA ASP A 196 -15.82 5.00 11.28
C ASP A 196 -14.73 5.93 11.83
N PRO A 197 -15.12 7.10 12.39
CA PRO A 197 -14.17 7.99 13.08
C PRO A 197 -13.40 7.25 14.19
N PRO A 198 -12.11 7.54 14.36
CA PRO A 198 -11.28 6.85 15.35
C PRO A 198 -11.49 7.41 16.75
N VAL A 199 -11.23 6.57 17.76
CA VAL A 199 -11.32 6.99 19.18
C VAL A 199 -10.04 7.59 19.72
N ASP A 200 -8.88 7.22 19.16
CA ASP A 200 -7.55 7.71 19.52
C ASP A 200 -6.55 7.52 18.36
N THR A 201 -5.30 7.95 18.54
CA THR A 201 -4.23 7.83 17.54
C THR A 201 -3.94 6.39 17.14
N ALA A 202 -4.00 5.44 18.07
CA ALA A 202 -3.72 4.05 17.77
C ALA A 202 -4.84 3.47 16.90
N ASP A 203 -6.10 3.67 17.28
CA ASP A 203 -7.28 3.20 16.55
C ASP A 203 -7.39 3.88 15.18
N ALA A 204 -6.98 5.15 15.05
CA ALA A 204 -6.84 5.82 13.75
C ALA A 204 -5.93 5.03 12.81
N LEU A 205 -4.70 4.72 13.26
CA LEU A 205 -3.77 3.95 12.46
C LEU A 205 -4.27 2.53 12.16
N ARG A 206 -4.96 1.86 13.10
CA ARG A 206 -5.54 0.52 12.86
C ARG A 206 -6.61 0.50 11.77
N ARG A 207 -7.25 1.64 11.50
CA ARG A 207 -8.33 1.81 10.50
C ARG A 207 -7.85 2.49 9.22
N SER A 208 -6.57 2.86 9.14
CA SER A 208 -6.00 3.52 7.98
C SER A 208 -5.69 2.54 6.85
N LEU A 209 -5.71 3.03 5.61
CA LEU A 209 -4.98 2.41 4.51
C LEU A 209 -3.54 2.91 4.62
N ILE A 210 -2.58 2.04 4.93
CA ILE A 210 -1.17 2.43 5.12
C ILE A 210 -0.41 2.22 3.80
N GLY A 211 0.37 3.22 3.37
CA GLY A 211 1.12 3.13 2.10
C GLY A 211 0.20 2.99 0.88
N ALA A 212 -0.98 3.62 0.93
CA ALA A 212 -1.98 3.53 -0.12
C ALA A 212 -1.45 4.11 -1.44
N HIS A 213 -1.58 3.33 -2.51
CA HIS A 213 -1.21 3.70 -3.87
C HIS A 213 -2.08 2.99 -4.90
N LEU A 214 -2.05 3.48 -6.14
CA LEU A 214 -2.79 2.86 -7.26
C LEU A 214 -1.82 2.38 -8.34
N ILE A 215 -2.09 1.20 -8.89
CA ILE A 215 -1.48 0.73 -10.14
C ILE A 215 -2.57 0.76 -11.21
N LEU A 216 -2.31 1.47 -12.30
CA LEU A 216 -3.20 1.52 -13.44
C LEU A 216 -2.51 0.86 -14.65
N ALA A 217 -3.23 0.02 -15.37
CA ALA A 217 -2.77 -0.56 -16.62
C ALA A 217 -3.78 -0.32 -17.74
N ALA A 218 -3.35 0.29 -18.84
CA ALA A 218 -4.16 0.54 -20.00
C ALA A 218 -4.02 -0.61 -21.02
N ARG A 219 -5.15 -1.08 -21.54
CA ARG A 219 -5.22 -1.97 -22.70
C ARG A 219 -5.83 -1.19 -23.85
N GLY A 220 -5.13 -1.16 -24.98
CA GLY A 220 -5.58 -0.33 -26.10
C GLY A 220 -5.44 1.19 -25.87
N GLY A 221 -4.60 1.60 -24.91
CA GLY A 221 -4.29 3.00 -24.62
C GLY A 221 -2.92 3.14 -23.96
N ARG A 222 -2.45 4.37 -23.78
CA ARG A 222 -1.19 4.69 -23.08
C ARG A 222 -1.36 5.90 -22.17
N PHE A 223 -0.82 5.83 -20.97
CA PHE A 223 -0.69 6.97 -20.07
C PHE A 223 0.44 7.87 -20.53
N VAL A 224 0.27 9.16 -20.27
CA VAL A 224 1.23 10.21 -20.61
C VAL A 224 1.98 10.65 -19.36
N SER A 225 3.28 10.91 -19.51
CA SER A 225 4.13 11.49 -18.48
C SER A 225 3.63 12.87 -18.06
N LEU A 226 3.55 13.12 -16.75
CA LEU A 226 3.33 14.48 -16.26
C LEU A 226 4.63 15.28 -16.07
N LEU A 227 5.79 14.62 -16.19
CA LEU A 227 7.11 15.24 -16.02
C LEU A 227 7.69 15.69 -17.36
N GLU A 228 7.60 14.82 -18.36
CA GLU A 228 8.11 15.04 -19.71
C GLU A 228 7.01 14.72 -20.74
N PRO A 229 5.92 15.52 -20.78
CA PRO A 229 4.81 15.26 -21.67
C PRO A 229 5.18 15.48 -23.14
N PRO A 230 4.65 14.68 -24.08
CA PRO A 230 4.67 15.00 -25.49
C PRO A 230 4.04 16.37 -25.78
N ALA A 231 4.61 17.11 -26.73
CA ALA A 231 4.27 18.51 -26.98
C ALA A 231 2.79 18.74 -27.37
N ASP A 232 2.13 17.74 -27.97
CA ASP A 232 0.73 17.82 -28.38
C ASP A 232 -0.27 17.73 -27.21
N VAL A 233 0.18 17.28 -26.04
CA VAL A 233 -0.64 17.09 -24.84
C VAL A 233 -0.15 17.88 -23.63
N ALA A 234 0.93 18.65 -23.77
CA ALA A 234 1.51 19.46 -22.70
C ALA A 234 0.46 20.38 -22.03
N GLY A 235 -0.41 21.03 -22.80
CA GLY A 235 -1.46 21.89 -22.25
C GLY A 235 -2.48 21.15 -21.38
N LEU A 236 -2.80 19.89 -21.68
CA LEU A 236 -3.70 19.06 -20.86
C LEU A 236 -3.01 18.61 -19.57
N VAL A 237 -1.70 18.35 -19.65
CA VAL A 237 -0.86 17.98 -18.51
C VAL A 237 -0.65 19.16 -17.54
N ASP A 238 -0.46 20.38 -18.05
CA ASP A 238 -0.32 21.59 -17.24
C ASP A 238 -1.54 21.88 -16.34
N GLU A 239 -2.72 21.39 -16.74
CA GLU A 239 -3.97 21.49 -15.97
C GLU A 239 -4.17 20.36 -14.95
N CYS A 240 -3.33 19.32 -14.97
CA CYS A 240 -3.47 18.19 -14.07
C CYS A 240 -3.01 18.53 -12.65
N ALA A 241 -3.82 18.16 -11.66
CA ALA A 241 -3.52 18.31 -10.24
C ALA A 241 -3.40 16.95 -9.55
N HIS A 242 -2.62 16.91 -8.47
CA HIS A 242 -2.55 15.78 -7.57
C HIS A 242 -2.40 16.24 -6.13
N THR A 243 -2.88 15.44 -5.19
CA THR A 243 -2.84 15.71 -3.76
C THR A 243 -2.47 14.43 -3.02
N ARG A 244 -1.42 14.51 -2.19
CA ARG A 244 -0.88 13.40 -1.40
C ARG A 244 -0.38 12.19 -2.23
N CYS A 245 -0.15 12.38 -3.53
CA CYS A 245 0.38 11.36 -4.42
C CYS A 245 1.00 11.99 -5.68
N PHE A 246 1.76 11.21 -6.42
CA PHE A 246 2.52 11.58 -7.61
C PHE A 246 2.36 10.48 -8.66
N PRO A 247 1.64 10.72 -9.77
CA PRO A 247 1.50 9.75 -10.84
C PRO A 247 2.79 9.68 -11.67
N VAL A 248 3.32 8.48 -11.86
CA VAL A 248 4.55 8.23 -12.64
C VAL A 248 4.37 7.04 -13.56
N LEU A 249 4.96 7.11 -14.75
CA LEU A 249 5.00 5.98 -15.67
C LEU A 249 5.88 4.88 -15.08
N VAL A 250 5.47 3.63 -15.24
CA VAL A 250 6.21 2.46 -14.74
C VAL A 250 6.31 1.36 -15.78
N GLY A 251 7.33 0.52 -15.65
CA GLY A 251 7.71 -0.46 -16.67
C GLY A 251 8.80 0.07 -17.60
N ASP A 252 9.08 -0.64 -18.69
CA ASP A 252 10.11 -0.21 -19.65
C ASP A 252 9.65 1.02 -20.43
N ALA A 253 10.50 2.04 -20.52
CA ALA A 253 10.33 3.13 -21.47
C ALA A 253 10.32 2.57 -22.90
N ASP A 254 9.43 3.10 -23.75
CA ASP A 254 9.37 2.77 -25.16
C ASP A 254 10.02 3.90 -25.98
N PRO A 255 11.22 3.70 -26.54
CA PRO A 255 11.91 4.75 -27.28
C PRO A 255 11.17 5.24 -28.52
N ALA A 256 10.22 4.45 -29.06
CA ALA A 256 9.43 4.85 -30.21
C ALA A 256 8.35 5.88 -29.88
N VAL A 257 7.96 5.96 -28.60
CA VAL A 257 6.87 6.79 -28.08
C VAL A 257 7.26 7.29 -26.69
N PRO A 258 8.27 8.19 -26.61
CA PRO A 258 8.79 8.72 -25.35
C PRO A 258 7.72 9.54 -24.61
N GLY A 259 7.80 9.54 -23.28
CA GLY A 259 6.82 10.23 -22.43
C GLY A 259 5.47 9.50 -22.34
N GLU A 260 5.39 8.24 -22.77
CA GLU A 260 4.17 7.44 -22.71
C GLU A 260 4.44 5.98 -22.32
N ALA A 261 3.53 5.38 -21.54
CA ALA A 261 3.61 3.99 -21.12
C ALA A 261 2.23 3.32 -20.98
N ALA A 262 2.19 1.98 -20.97
CA ALA A 262 0.95 1.24 -20.74
C ALA A 262 0.54 1.21 -19.26
N THR A 263 1.45 1.56 -18.34
CA THR A 263 1.24 1.42 -16.90
C THR A 263 1.63 2.70 -16.18
N LEU A 264 0.82 3.08 -15.20
CA LEU A 264 1.01 4.24 -14.33
C LEU A 264 0.95 3.78 -12.86
N LEU A 265 1.84 4.30 -12.03
CA LEU A 265 1.80 4.16 -10.58
C LEU A 265 1.44 5.51 -9.98
N VAL A 266 0.37 5.56 -9.18
CA VAL A 266 0.03 6.73 -8.36
C VAL A 266 0.73 6.56 -7.02
N SER A 267 1.96 7.07 -6.94
CA SER A 267 2.86 6.87 -5.82
C SER A 267 2.61 7.88 -4.69
N PRO A 268 2.59 7.49 -3.40
CA PRO A 268 2.53 8.42 -2.28
C PRO A 268 3.82 9.23 -2.08
N ILE A 269 4.91 8.86 -2.75
CA ILE A 269 6.20 9.55 -2.73
C ILE A 269 6.58 10.03 -4.14
N ILE A 270 7.42 11.06 -4.20
CA ILE A 270 7.88 11.61 -5.47
C ILE A 270 8.85 10.63 -6.12
N LEU A 271 8.55 10.23 -7.34
CA LEU A 271 9.41 9.40 -8.19
C LEU A 271 9.56 10.09 -9.56
N TYR A 272 10.60 9.69 -10.30
CA TYR A 272 10.68 9.96 -11.74
C TYR A 272 9.98 8.84 -12.51
N ASP A 273 9.66 9.09 -13.77
CA ASP A 273 9.16 8.06 -14.66
C ASP A 273 10.16 6.94 -14.85
N HIS A 274 9.61 5.73 -15.04
CA HIS A 274 10.36 4.49 -15.18
C HIS A 274 11.34 4.24 -14.03
N PRO A 275 10.90 4.35 -12.76
CA PRO A 275 11.76 4.11 -11.62
C PRO A 275 12.23 2.65 -11.62
N GLN A 276 13.45 2.43 -11.11
CA GLN A 276 14.03 1.10 -11.00
C GLN A 276 14.41 0.83 -9.55
N VAL A 277 14.07 -0.38 -9.07
CA VAL A 277 14.58 -0.88 -7.81
C VAL A 277 16.05 -1.28 -8.02
N ALA A 278 16.94 -0.78 -7.17
CA ALA A 278 18.36 -1.10 -7.26
C ALA A 278 18.59 -2.61 -7.04
N GLU A 279 19.47 -3.23 -7.84
CA GLU A 279 19.74 -4.69 -7.83
C GLU A 279 20.16 -5.22 -6.44
N GLN A 280 20.75 -4.37 -5.60
CA GLN A 280 21.16 -4.72 -4.24
C GLN A 280 19.99 -4.88 -3.24
N SER A 281 18.76 -4.56 -3.67
CA SER A 281 17.54 -4.65 -2.84
C SER A 281 16.71 -5.90 -3.13
N GLY A 282 17.17 -6.80 -4.02
CA GLY A 282 16.42 -7.98 -4.50
C GLY A 282 16.35 -9.18 -3.55
N GLY A 283 16.58 -8.98 -2.25
CA GLY A 283 16.29 -10.01 -1.26
C GLY A 283 14.84 -9.88 -0.81
N ASP A 284 14.00 -10.89 -1.07
CA ASP A 284 12.71 -11.05 -0.41
C ASP A 284 12.95 -11.28 1.09
N LEU A 285 13.21 -10.21 1.83
CA LEU A 285 13.38 -10.20 3.29
C LEU A 285 12.03 -10.31 4.03
N PHE A 286 10.98 -10.74 3.34
CA PHE A 286 9.59 -10.50 3.70
C PHE A 286 8.74 -11.76 3.83
N ASP A 287 9.33 -12.94 4.03
CA ASP A 287 8.54 -14.13 4.38
C ASP A 287 8.24 -14.14 5.89
N ALA A 288 6.95 -14.01 6.24
CA ALA A 288 6.44 -14.00 7.61
C ALA A 288 6.76 -15.29 8.40
N THR A 289 7.26 -16.35 7.74
CA THR A 289 7.67 -17.60 8.37
C THR A 289 9.17 -17.72 8.64
N GLU A 290 10.03 -16.89 8.04
CA GLU A 290 11.50 -16.94 8.22
C GLU A 290 12.05 -15.86 9.17
N ILE A 291 11.20 -14.93 9.62
CA ILE A 291 11.59 -13.83 10.54
C ILE A 291 12.08 -14.33 11.91
N ASP A 292 11.60 -15.48 12.38
CA ASP A 292 12.02 -16.04 13.69
C ASP A 292 13.48 -16.51 13.71
N GLU A 293 14.01 -17.02 12.58
CA GLU A 293 15.41 -17.47 12.51
C GLU A 293 16.38 -16.28 12.39
N ILE A 294 16.00 -15.22 11.66
CA ILE A 294 16.78 -13.97 11.56
C ILE A 294 16.82 -13.23 12.90
N LEU A 295 15.73 -13.24 13.68
CA LEU A 295 15.68 -12.67 15.03
C LEU A 295 16.60 -13.43 16.00
N THR A 296 16.68 -14.75 15.90
CA THR A 296 17.52 -15.56 16.81
C THR A 296 19.01 -15.36 16.53
N LEU A 297 19.40 -15.19 15.25
CA LEU A 297 20.81 -15.03 14.84
C LEU A 297 21.40 -13.64 15.11
N ARG A 298 20.58 -12.57 15.25
CA ARG A 298 21.08 -11.20 15.51
C ARG A 298 20.94 -10.72 16.96
N VAL A 299 20.25 -11.44 17.83
CA VAL A 299 20.21 -11.14 19.28
C VAL A 299 21.56 -11.43 19.97
N LEU A 300 22.43 -12.25 19.38
CA LEU A 300 23.77 -12.53 19.94
C LEU A 300 24.86 -11.52 19.56
N THR A 301 24.57 -10.50 18.74
CA THR A 301 25.59 -9.58 18.19
C THR A 301 25.43 -8.11 18.55
N LEU A 302 24.51 -7.74 19.44
CA LEU A 302 24.34 -6.35 19.87
C LEU A 302 24.67 -6.22 21.37
N THR A 303 25.84 -5.67 21.66
CA THR A 303 26.20 -5.20 23.00
C THR A 303 25.34 -4.00 23.38
N ASP A 304 25.09 -3.81 24.68
CA ASP A 304 24.15 -2.83 25.24
C ASP A 304 24.44 -1.34 24.99
N GLU A 305 25.33 -0.99 24.06
CA GLU A 305 25.80 0.39 23.81
C GLU A 305 25.37 1.01 22.46
N GLU A 306 24.35 0.49 21.78
CA GLU A 306 23.76 1.09 20.55
C GLU A 306 22.22 1.13 20.56
#